data_AF-A0A377WG01-F1
#
_entry.id   AF-A0A377WG01-F1
#
_cell.length_a   1.000
_cell.length_b   1.000
_cell.length_c   1.000
_cell.angle_alpha   90.00
_cell.angle_beta   90.00
_cell.angle_gamma   90.00
#
_symmetry.space_group_name_H-M   'P 1'
#
loop_
_entity.id
_entity.type
_entity.pdbx_description
1 polymer ?
#
loop_
_entity_poly.entity_id
_entity_poly.type
_entity_poly.pdbx_seq_one_letter_code
_entity_poly.pdbx_strand_id
1 'polypeptide(L)'
;MPDLLTHIKTMITRVRYQIMIPNPLLDNIKQHYPMAWDMTLAAVSSWGKYTPYTISENEIGFLVLHIGVGLERHYNIGYQRQPQVLLVCDTSNAMVRMIEAILQRKYPQLEIAATISQREYEQRDAIEADFVISTVRIGEKTSR
;
A
#
# COMPACT_ATOMS: atom_id res chain seq x y z
N MET A 1 2.24 4.06 -21.13
CA MET A 1 1.94 5.25 -20.29
C MET A 1 1.80 6.52 -21.15
N PRO A 2 0.70 6.73 -21.89
CA PRO A 2 0.48 7.97 -22.67
C PRO A 2 -0.05 9.13 -21.80
N ASP A 3 -0.71 8.83 -20.68
CA ASP A 3 -1.41 9.82 -19.85
C ASP A 3 -0.47 10.75 -19.07
N LEU A 4 0.63 10.25 -18.50
CA LEU A 4 1.54 11.07 -17.69
C LEU A 4 2.22 12.18 -18.52
N LEU A 5 2.67 11.88 -19.73
CA LEU A 5 3.31 12.87 -20.61
C LEU A 5 2.31 13.97 -21.01
N THR A 6 1.06 13.58 -21.26
CA THR A 6 -0.03 14.50 -21.57
C THR A 6 -0.36 15.36 -20.36
N HIS A 7 -0.41 14.77 -19.17
CA HIS A 7 -0.62 15.48 -17.91
C HIS A 7 0.49 16.50 -17.66
N ILE A 8 1.76 16.12 -17.79
CA ILE A 8 2.91 17.01 -17.60
C ILE A 8 2.82 18.21 -18.56
N LYS A 9 2.50 18.00 -19.84
CA LYS A 9 2.34 19.11 -20.79
C LYS A 9 1.28 20.12 -20.36
N THR A 10 0.12 19.63 -19.91
CA THR A 10 -0.96 20.52 -19.43
C THR A 10 -0.61 21.19 -18.10
N MET A 11 0.04 20.48 -17.18
CA MET A 11 0.56 21.00 -15.92
C MET A 11 1.54 22.14 -16.14
N ILE A 12 2.49 21.99 -17.06
CA ILE A 12 3.48 23.04 -17.36
C ILE A 12 2.81 24.35 -17.77
N THR A 13 1.78 24.26 -18.60
CA THR A 13 0.97 25.42 -18.99
C THR A 13 0.31 26.05 -17.77
N ARG A 14 -0.33 25.24 -16.90
CA ARG A 14 -0.98 25.75 -15.68
C ARG A 14 0.01 26.41 -14.72
N VAL A 15 1.16 25.78 -14.48
CA VAL A 15 2.24 26.29 -13.63
C VAL A 15 2.78 27.62 -14.17
N ARG A 16 2.98 27.72 -15.48
CA ARG A 16 3.46 28.97 -16.14
C ARG A 16 2.46 30.12 -16.00
N TYR A 17 1.17 29.83 -16.16
CA TYR A 17 0.10 30.82 -16.04
C TYR A 17 -0.43 30.97 -14.59
N GLN A 18 0.21 30.33 -13.62
CA GLN A 18 -0.19 30.35 -12.20
C GLN A 18 -1.66 29.94 -11.96
N ILE A 19 -2.18 29.05 -12.80
CA ILE A 19 -3.54 28.52 -12.67
C ILE A 19 -3.53 27.47 -11.56
N MET A 20 -4.20 27.77 -10.45
CA MET A 20 -4.32 26.86 -9.32
C MET A 20 -5.60 26.02 -9.43
N ILE A 21 -5.44 24.71 -9.51
CA ILE A 21 -6.54 23.75 -9.47
C ILE A 21 -6.42 22.95 -8.18
N PRO A 22 -7.42 23.00 -7.28
CA PRO A 22 -7.38 22.20 -6.06
C PRO A 22 -7.51 20.71 -6.38
N ASN A 23 -6.73 19.89 -5.69
CA ASN A 23 -6.84 18.45 -5.75
C ASN A 23 -7.68 17.97 -4.55
N PRO A 24 -8.93 17.53 -4.75
CA PRO A 24 -9.81 17.10 -3.66
C PRO A 24 -9.32 15.83 -2.94
N LEU A 25 -8.35 15.12 -3.53
CA LEU A 25 -7.77 13.91 -2.97
C LEU A 25 -6.42 14.17 -2.28
N LEU A 26 -5.96 15.42 -2.19
CA LEU A 26 -4.61 15.75 -1.72
C LEU A 26 -4.29 15.13 -0.34
N ASP A 27 -5.18 15.30 0.62
CA ASP A 27 -4.98 14.78 1.98
C ASP A 27 -4.97 13.24 1.99
N ASN A 28 -5.88 12.63 1.24
CA ASN A 28 -5.93 11.17 1.08
C ASN A 28 -4.64 10.64 0.45
N ILE A 29 -4.10 11.34 -0.55
CA ILE A 29 -2.85 10.96 -1.22
C ILE A 29 -1.68 11.03 -0.24
N LYS A 30 -1.55 12.12 0.53
CA LYS A 30 -0.48 12.26 1.53
C LYS A 30 -0.56 11.19 2.61
N GLN A 31 -1.77 10.82 3.03
CA GLN A 31 -1.97 9.81 4.07
C GLN A 31 -1.72 8.38 3.60
N HIS A 32 -2.21 8.01 2.41
CA HIS A 32 -2.19 6.62 1.95
C HIS A 32 -0.98 6.30 1.05
N TYR A 33 -0.36 7.32 0.46
CA TYR A 33 0.75 7.19 -0.48
C TYR A 33 1.98 8.03 -0.11
N PRO A 34 2.46 8.02 1.16
CA PRO A 34 3.56 8.89 1.60
C PRO A 34 4.86 8.64 0.83
N MET A 35 5.16 7.37 0.50
CA MET A 35 6.37 7.04 -0.26
C MET A 35 6.32 7.58 -1.70
N ALA A 36 5.18 7.43 -2.39
CA ALA A 36 5.03 7.95 -3.75
C ALA A 36 5.05 9.48 -3.75
N TRP A 37 4.51 10.11 -2.70
CA TRP A 37 4.61 11.54 -2.46
C TRP A 37 6.07 11.99 -2.35
N ASP A 38 6.86 11.38 -1.47
CA ASP A 38 8.27 11.73 -1.25
C ASP A 38 9.11 11.55 -2.51
N MET A 39 8.91 10.45 -3.23
CA MET A 39 9.59 10.19 -4.51
C MET A 39 9.25 11.25 -5.56
N THR A 40 7.97 11.64 -5.64
CA THR A 40 7.52 12.68 -6.57
C THR A 40 8.09 14.03 -6.20
N LEU A 41 8.09 14.37 -4.91
CA LEU A 41 8.68 15.60 -4.39
C LEU A 41 10.18 15.67 -4.70
N ALA A 42 10.91 14.57 -4.49
CA ALA A 42 12.32 14.47 -4.83
C ALA A 42 12.55 14.67 -6.35
N ALA A 43 11.73 14.07 -7.21
CA ALA A 43 11.84 14.23 -8.66
C ALA A 43 11.61 15.68 -9.09
N VAL A 44 10.60 16.36 -8.53
CA VAL A 44 10.30 17.76 -8.87
C VAL A 44 11.14 18.78 -8.10
N SER A 45 11.94 18.38 -7.10
CA SER A 45 12.79 19.29 -6.33
C SER A 45 13.79 20.07 -7.20
N SER A 46 14.21 19.47 -8.32
CA SER A 46 15.11 20.09 -9.30
C SER A 46 14.41 21.13 -10.19
N TRP A 47 13.07 21.17 -10.20
CA TRP A 47 12.27 22.02 -11.08
C TRP A 47 12.56 23.52 -10.92
N GLY A 48 12.70 23.98 -9.67
CA GLY A 48 13.00 25.38 -9.35
C GLY A 48 14.40 25.82 -9.82
N LYS A 49 15.28 24.90 -10.19
CA LYS A 49 16.61 25.22 -10.76
C LYS A 49 16.53 25.62 -12.23
N TYR A 50 15.53 25.14 -12.95
CA TYR A 50 15.39 25.33 -14.40
C TYR A 50 14.25 26.27 -14.78
N THR A 51 13.34 26.57 -13.85
CA THR A 51 12.22 27.49 -14.10
C THR A 51 11.94 28.35 -12.87
N PRO A 52 11.47 29.60 -13.07
CA PRO A 52 11.09 30.49 -11.97
C PRO A 52 9.73 30.15 -11.36
N TYR A 53 9.05 29.10 -11.85
CA TYR A 53 7.68 28.77 -11.48
C TYR A 53 7.66 27.64 -10.46
N THR A 54 6.90 27.83 -9.38
CA THR A 54 6.72 26.83 -8.32
C THR A 54 5.60 25.85 -8.69
N ILE A 55 5.86 24.56 -8.51
CA ILE A 55 4.81 23.53 -8.59
C ILE A 55 4.05 23.53 -7.27
N SER A 56 2.72 23.65 -7.34
CA SER A 56 1.87 23.59 -6.14
C SER A 56 1.73 22.15 -5.62
N GLU A 57 1.39 22.00 -4.33
CA GLU A 57 1.10 20.68 -3.75
C GLU A 57 -0.05 19.95 -4.48
N ASN A 58 -1.01 20.68 -5.05
CA ASN A 58 -2.10 20.09 -5.81
C ASN A 58 -1.59 19.40 -7.10
N GLU A 59 -0.68 20.05 -7.81
CA GLU A 59 -0.03 19.49 -9.01
C GLU A 59 0.88 18.31 -8.66
N ILE A 60 1.59 18.39 -7.53
CA ILE A 60 2.34 17.24 -6.97
C ILE A 60 1.37 16.08 -6.70
N GLY A 61 0.20 16.35 -6.10
CA GLY A 61 -0.82 15.33 -5.88
C GLY A 61 -1.31 14.67 -7.17
N PHE A 62 -1.52 15.43 -8.25
CA PHE A 62 -1.89 14.84 -9.55
C PHE A 62 -0.75 13.99 -10.16
N LEU A 63 0.51 14.43 -10.01
CA LEU A 63 1.68 13.63 -10.42
C LEU A 63 1.79 12.33 -9.62
N VAL A 64 1.55 12.38 -8.30
CA VAL A 64 1.57 11.22 -7.42
C VAL A 64 0.51 10.21 -7.83
N LEU A 65 -0.67 10.61 -8.28
CA LEU A 65 -1.67 9.65 -8.78
C LEU A 65 -1.16 8.89 -10.02
N HIS A 66 -0.51 9.58 -10.95
CA HIS A 66 0.05 8.93 -12.13
C HIS A 66 1.26 8.05 -11.83
N ILE A 67 2.14 8.48 -10.92
CA ILE A 67 3.33 7.75 -10.50
C ILE A 67 2.94 6.58 -9.58
N GLY A 68 1.99 6.80 -8.67
CA GLY A 68 1.41 5.82 -7.74
C GLY A 68 0.78 4.64 -8.45
N VAL A 69 -0.01 4.88 -9.52
CA VAL A 69 -0.54 3.79 -10.37
C VAL A 69 0.60 2.99 -11.03
N GLY A 70 1.72 3.64 -11.38
CA GLY A 70 2.91 2.96 -11.89
C GLY A 70 3.63 2.12 -10.82
N LEU A 71 3.78 2.67 -9.61
CA LEU A 71 4.41 2.02 -8.46
C LEU A 71 3.58 0.86 -7.92
N GLU A 72 2.27 1.00 -7.79
CA GLU A 72 1.37 -0.09 -7.39
C GLU A 72 1.47 -1.26 -8.37
N ARG A 73 1.43 -0.98 -9.68
CA ARG A 73 1.49 -2.00 -10.74
C ARG A 73 2.81 -2.78 -10.80
N HIS A 74 3.92 -2.16 -10.41
CA HIS A 74 5.26 -2.74 -10.60
C HIS A 74 5.97 -3.13 -9.30
N TYR A 75 5.61 -2.54 -8.16
CA TYR A 75 6.34 -2.70 -6.90
C TYR A 75 5.43 -2.97 -5.69
N ASN A 76 4.11 -3.10 -5.87
CA ASN A 76 3.16 -3.37 -4.78
C ASN A 76 3.25 -2.33 -3.62
N ILE A 77 3.66 -1.10 -3.94
CA ILE A 77 3.91 -0.02 -2.97
C ILE A 77 2.57 0.66 -2.66
N GLY A 78 1.75 -0.02 -1.87
CA GLY A 78 0.50 0.51 -1.32
C GLY A 78 0.30 0.19 0.17
N TYR A 79 1.08 -0.74 0.72
CA TYR A 79 0.98 -1.15 2.13
C TYR A 79 2.39 -1.23 2.73
N GLN A 80 2.71 -0.30 3.65
CA GLN A 80 3.99 -0.32 4.38
C GLN A 80 4.07 -1.47 5.42
N ARG A 81 2.98 -2.21 5.65
CA ARG A 81 2.97 -3.46 6.42
C ARG A 81 2.32 -4.56 5.60
N GLN A 82 3.05 -5.66 5.42
CA GLN A 82 2.43 -6.92 4.99
C GLN A 82 1.49 -7.35 6.13
N PRO A 83 0.19 -7.52 5.88
CA PRO A 83 -0.71 -7.93 6.94
C PRO A 83 -0.28 -9.29 7.48
N GLN A 84 -0.05 -9.34 8.79
CA GLN A 84 0.44 -10.53 9.46
C GLN A 84 -0.72 -11.42 9.88
N VAL A 85 -0.61 -12.69 9.54
CA VAL A 85 -1.68 -13.66 9.72
C VAL A 85 -1.23 -14.82 10.56
N LEU A 86 -2.07 -15.15 11.54
CA LEU A 86 -1.96 -16.39 12.28
C LEU A 86 -2.88 -17.43 11.64
N LEU A 87 -2.30 -18.53 11.15
CA LEU A 87 -3.05 -19.66 10.60
C LEU A 87 -3.31 -20.68 11.71
N VAL A 88 -4.57 -20.90 12.07
CA VAL A 88 -4.97 -21.93 13.04
C VAL A 88 -5.48 -23.16 12.29
N CYS A 89 -4.75 -24.27 12.42
CA CYS A 89 -5.04 -25.48 11.65
C CYS A 89 -4.59 -26.74 12.39
N ASP A 90 -5.50 -27.69 12.58
CA ASP A 90 -5.21 -29.01 13.14
C ASP A 90 -5.04 -30.10 12.05
N THR A 91 -4.91 -29.69 10.79
CA THR A 91 -4.75 -30.64 9.67
C THR A 91 -3.31 -31.13 9.53
N SER A 92 -3.10 -32.16 8.71
CA SER A 92 -1.75 -32.67 8.43
C SER A 92 -0.86 -31.60 7.77
N ASN A 93 0.45 -31.70 7.98
CA ASN A 93 1.44 -30.78 7.40
C ASN A 93 1.30 -30.62 5.88
N ALA A 94 0.83 -31.64 5.16
CA ALA A 94 0.59 -31.57 3.72
C ALA A 94 -0.55 -30.60 3.36
N MET A 95 -1.63 -30.61 4.14
CA MET A 95 -2.77 -29.71 3.95
C MET A 95 -2.43 -28.27 4.36
N VAL A 96 -1.68 -28.09 5.46
CA VAL A 96 -1.16 -26.78 5.87
C VAL A 96 -0.38 -26.12 4.73
N ARG A 97 0.59 -26.84 4.15
CA ARG A 97 1.39 -26.33 3.01
C ARG A 97 0.54 -25.98 1.80
N MET A 98 -0.52 -26.73 1.54
CA MET A 98 -1.45 -26.44 0.45
C MET A 98 -2.21 -25.12 0.71
N ILE A 99 -2.68 -24.91 1.93
CA ILE A 99 -3.37 -23.68 2.33
C ILE A 99 -2.41 -22.49 2.26
N GLU A 100 -1.20 -22.62 2.78
CA GLU A 100 -0.15 -21.61 2.70
C GLU A 100 0.12 -21.21 1.23
N ALA A 101 0.27 -22.20 0.34
CA ALA A 101 0.48 -21.95 -1.09
C ALA A 101 -0.71 -21.24 -1.76
N ILE A 102 -1.94 -21.59 -1.39
CA ILE A 102 -3.15 -20.93 -1.89
C ILE A 102 -3.21 -19.47 -1.40
N LEU A 103 -2.92 -19.23 -0.12
CA LEU A 103 -2.91 -17.89 0.48
C LEU A 103 -1.84 -17.01 -0.16
N GLN A 104 -0.60 -17.50 -0.28
CA GLN A 104 0.49 -16.77 -0.92
C GLN A 104 0.20 -16.47 -2.40
N ARG A 105 -0.42 -17.40 -3.12
CA ARG A 105 -0.78 -17.19 -4.54
C ARG A 105 -1.90 -16.17 -4.69
N LYS A 106 -2.92 -16.20 -3.82
CA LYS A 106 -4.11 -15.33 -3.93
C LYS A 106 -3.88 -13.96 -3.32
N TYR A 107 -3.05 -13.88 -2.29
CA TYR A 107 -2.74 -12.67 -1.52
C TYR A 107 -1.22 -12.56 -1.31
N PRO A 108 -0.44 -12.22 -2.35
CA PRO A 108 1.03 -12.15 -2.28
C PRO A 108 1.58 -11.11 -1.30
N GLN A 109 0.74 -10.16 -0.87
CA GLN A 109 1.07 -9.15 0.15
C GLN A 109 0.89 -9.64 1.59
N LEU A 110 0.31 -10.83 1.81
CA LEU A 110 -0.01 -11.39 3.12
C LEU A 110 1.20 -12.18 3.66
N GLU A 111 1.59 -11.92 4.90
CA GLU A 111 2.64 -12.65 5.60
C GLU A 111 2.02 -13.62 6.61
N ILE A 112 2.31 -14.92 6.48
CA ILE A 112 1.89 -15.92 7.47
C ILE A 112 2.93 -15.92 8.59
N ALA A 113 2.62 -15.27 9.70
CA ALA A 113 3.54 -15.09 10.83
C ALA A 113 3.78 -16.39 11.60
N ALA A 114 2.73 -17.21 11.74
CA ALA A 114 2.84 -18.55 12.31
C ALA A 114 1.65 -19.42 11.91
N THR A 115 1.88 -20.73 11.91
CA THR A 115 0.83 -21.75 11.83
C THR A 115 0.80 -22.51 13.15
N ILE A 116 -0.34 -22.53 13.83
CA ILE A 116 -0.50 -23.15 15.16
C ILE A 116 -1.75 -24.04 15.21
N SER A 117 -1.78 -24.97 16.17
CA SER A 117 -2.96 -25.78 16.47
C SER A 117 -4.05 -24.98 17.18
N GLN A 118 -5.29 -25.49 17.18
CA GLN A 118 -6.39 -24.92 17.97
C GLN A 118 -6.01 -24.85 19.46
N ARG A 119 -5.35 -25.88 19.97
CA ARG A 119 -4.95 -25.94 21.38
C ARG A 119 -3.97 -24.82 21.75
N GLU A 120 -2.98 -24.57 20.90
CA GLU A 120 -2.03 -23.47 21.10
C GLU A 120 -2.72 -22.11 21.01
N TYR A 121 -3.68 -21.98 20.08
CA TYR A 121 -4.48 -20.76 19.95
C TYR A 121 -5.28 -20.49 21.23
N GLU A 122 -5.96 -21.50 21.78
CA GLU A 122 -6.75 -21.40 23.01
C GLU A 122 -5.90 -21.01 24.23
N GLN A 123 -4.65 -21.46 24.27
CA GLN A 123 -3.70 -21.15 25.35
C GLN A 123 -3.12 -19.73 25.31
N ARG A 124 -3.25 -19.00 24.20
CA ARG A 124 -2.73 -17.63 24.09
C ARG A 124 -3.72 -16.60 24.59
N ASP A 125 -3.37 -15.76 25.56
CA ASP A 125 -4.27 -14.71 26.03
C ASP A 125 -4.52 -13.61 24.99
N ALA A 126 -3.54 -13.35 24.12
CA ALA A 126 -3.61 -12.35 23.05
C ALA A 126 -2.92 -12.86 21.78
N ILE A 127 -3.30 -12.27 20.64
CA ILE A 127 -2.74 -12.59 19.33
C ILE A 127 -2.00 -11.38 18.78
N GLU A 128 -0.73 -11.58 18.43
CA GLU A 128 0.14 -10.59 17.76
C GLU A 128 0.07 -10.81 16.24
N ALA A 129 -1.13 -10.69 15.68
CA ALA A 129 -1.37 -10.76 14.24
C ALA A 129 -2.54 -9.82 13.90
N ASP A 130 -2.55 -9.30 12.67
CA ASP A 130 -3.61 -8.39 12.22
C ASP A 130 -4.94 -9.15 12.04
N PHE A 131 -4.89 -10.45 11.71
CA PHE A 131 -6.06 -11.32 11.67
C PHE A 131 -5.70 -12.81 11.77
N VAL A 132 -6.72 -13.62 12.09
CA VAL A 132 -6.61 -15.08 12.24
C VAL A 132 -7.39 -15.76 11.13
N ILE A 133 -6.76 -16.70 10.44
CA ILE A 133 -7.42 -17.61 9.50
C ILE A 133 -7.48 -18.98 10.15
N SER A 134 -8.67 -19.56 10.27
CA SER A 134 -8.86 -20.85 10.92
C SER A 134 -9.60 -21.84 10.04
N THR A 135 -9.12 -23.08 9.99
CA THR A 135 -9.86 -24.21 9.41
C THR A 135 -10.74 -24.94 10.42
N VAL A 136 -10.68 -24.53 11.68
CA VAL A 136 -11.40 -25.10 12.81
C VAL A 136 -12.18 -24.00 13.55
N ARG A 137 -13.14 -24.37 14.39
CA ARG A 137 -13.87 -23.37 15.18
C ARG A 137 -12.99 -22.89 16.32
N ILE A 138 -12.85 -21.57 16.44
CA ILE A 138 -12.05 -20.91 17.48
C ILE A 138 -12.88 -19.81 18.14
N GLY A 139 -12.56 -19.51 19.40
CA GLY A 139 -13.11 -18.35 20.10
C GLY A 139 -12.49 -17.04 19.61
N GLU A 140 -13.26 -15.96 19.67
CA GLU A 140 -12.78 -14.61 19.37
C GLU A 140 -11.80 -14.16 20.46
N LYS A 141 -10.67 -13.57 20.05
CA LYS A 141 -9.67 -13.00 20.95
C LYS A 141 -9.34 -11.59 20.48
N THR A 142 -9.20 -10.67 21.43
CA THR A 142 -8.85 -9.28 21.14
C THR A 142 -7.39 -9.20 20.67
N SER A 143 -7.12 -8.50 19.57
CA SER A 143 -5.73 -8.17 19.17
C SER A 143 -5.16 -7.15 20.15
N ARG A 144 -3.86 -7.24 20.44
CA ARG A 144 -3.16 -6.23 21.27
C ARG A 144 -2.79 -4.99 20.46
#